data_AF-A0A0Q7TJF7-F1
#
_entry.id   AF-A0A0Q7TJF7-F1
#
_cell.length_a   1.000
_cell.length_b   1.000
_cell.length_c   1.000
_cell.angle_alpha   90.00
_cell.angle_beta   90.00
_cell.angle_gamma   90.00
#
_symmetry.space_group_name_H-M   'P 1'
#
loop_
_entity.id
_entity.type
_entity.pdbx_description
1 polymer ?
#
loop_
_entity_poly.entity_id
_entity_poly.type
_entity_poly.pdbx_seq_one_letter_code
_entity_poly.pdbx_strand_id
1 'polypeptide(L)' 'MWIPSEQDAVDMFSRHFEALHRSGAVTKAEKRAAELAQSGDISGHAMWKRVADRIRQVRSPSDIERRRSMEAAGI' A
#
# COMPACT_ATOMS: atom_id res chain seq x y z
N MET A 1 -21.47 -9.22 9.99
CA MET A 1 -20.69 -9.37 8.75
C MET A 1 -19.76 -8.17 8.67
N TRP A 2 -18.45 -8.37 8.79
CA TRP A 2 -17.48 -7.26 8.67
C TRP A 2 -17.22 -7.03 7.19
N ILE A 3 -17.55 -5.83 6.70
CA ILE A 3 -17.27 -5.42 5.33
C ILE A 3 -16.01 -4.55 5.41
N PRO A 4 -14.88 -4.99 4.84
CA PRO A 4 -13.66 -4.20 4.89
C PRO A 4 -13.88 -2.88 4.14
N SER A 5 -13.39 -1.79 4.74
CA SER A 5 -13.42 -0.48 4.10
C SER A 5 -12.41 -0.44 2.94
N GLU A 6 -12.54 0.56 2.05
CA GLU A 6 -11.52 0.79 1.02
C GLU A 6 -10.13 1.01 1.62
N GLN A 7 -10.05 1.62 2.80
CA GLN A 7 -8.80 1.85 3.51
C GLN A 7 -8.18 0.53 4.03
N ASP A 8 -9.01 -0.40 4.52
CA ASP A 8 -8.57 -1.74 4.93
C ASP A 8 -7.99 -2.50 3.74
N ALA A 9 -8.66 -2.42 2.58
CA ALA A 9 -8.17 -3.03 1.35
C ALA A 9 -6.79 -2.45 0.96
N VAL A 10 -6.65 -1.12 0.99
CA VAL A 10 -5.37 -0.46 0.70
C VAL A 10 -4.27 -0.93 1.65
N ASP A 11 -4.52 -1.01 2.96
CA ASP A 11 -3.50 -1.45 3.92
C ASP A 11 -3.14 -2.94 3.75
N MET A 12 -4.13 -3.81 3.56
CA MET A 12 -3.89 -5.24 3.30
C MET A 12 -3.06 -5.47 2.03
N PHE A 13 -3.46 -4.85 0.91
CA PHE A 13 -2.73 -5.01 -0.36
C PHE A 13 -1.34 -4.41 -0.31
N SER A 14 -1.16 -3.27 0.37
CA SER A 14 0.16 -2.65 0.55
C SER A 14 1.11 -3.57 1.31
N ARG A 15 0.66 -4.14 2.43
CA ARG A 15 1.43 -5.10 3.23
C ARG A 15 1.78 -6.36 2.44
N HIS A 16 0.81 -6.91 1.72
CA HIS A 16 1.01 -8.10 0.91
C HIS A 16 2.04 -7.87 -0.22
N PHE A 17 1.96 -6.73 -0.91
CA PHE A 17 2.90 -6.36 -1.96
C PHE A 17 4.31 -6.11 -1.42
N GLU A 18 4.43 -5.45 -0.27
CA GLU A 18 5.73 -5.26 0.39
C GLU A 18 6.35 -6.63 0.72
N ALA A 19 5.59 -7.52 1.38
CA ALA A 19 6.05 -8.84 1.78
C ALA A 19 6.50 -9.70 0.59
N LEU A 20 5.78 -9.66 -0.53
CA LEU A 20 6.08 -10.48 -1.71
C LEU A 20 7.17 -9.92 -2.62
N HIS A 21 7.26 -8.60 -2.75
CA HIS A 21 8.05 -7.98 -3.81
C HIS A 21 9.14 -7.06 -3.30
N ARG A 22 9.20 -6.79 -2.00
CA ARG A 22 10.12 -5.85 -1.35
C ARG A 22 10.36 -4.65 -2.25
N SER A 23 11.56 -4.54 -2.81
CA SER A 23 12.04 -3.41 -3.61
C SER A 23 11.18 -3.12 -4.85
N GLY A 24 10.51 -4.11 -5.43
CA GLY A 24 9.66 -3.95 -6.61
C GLY A 24 8.19 -3.66 -6.30
N ALA A 25 7.78 -3.60 -5.03
CA ALA A 25 6.37 -3.49 -4.64
C ALA A 25 5.71 -2.22 -5.16
N VAL A 26 6.38 -1.07 -5.02
CA VAL A 26 5.89 0.24 -5.49
C VAL A 26 5.74 0.23 -7.01
N THR A 27 6.80 -0.16 -7.73
CA THR A 27 6.80 -0.18 -9.20
C THR A 27 5.72 -1.09 -9.76
N LYS A 28 5.47 -2.25 -9.13
CA LYS A 28 4.39 -3.16 -9.54
C LYS A 28 3.01 -2.59 -9.27
N ALA A 29 2.80 -1.93 -8.12
CA ALA A 29 1.54 -1.26 -7.82
C ALA A 29 1.26 -0.10 -8.80
N GLU A 30 2.28 0.69 -9.15
CA GLU A 30 2.17 1.75 -10.16
C GLU A 30 1.90 1.20 -11.55
N LYS A 31 2.57 0.11 -11.94
CA LYS A 31 2.29 -0.57 -13.21
C LYS A 31 0.82 -1.02 -13.26
N ARG A 32 0.31 -1.61 -12.18
CA ARG A 32 -1.09 -2.05 -12.12
C ARG A 32 -2.06 -0.89 -12.21
N ALA A 33 -1.76 0.23 -11.55
CA ALA A 33 -2.55 1.45 -11.68
C ALA A 33 -2.57 1.96 -13.13
N ALA A 34 -1.44 1.91 -13.84
CA ALA A 34 -1.35 2.34 -15.23
C ALA A 34 -2.11 1.41 -16.19
N GLU A 35 -2.11 0.10 -15.94
CA GLU A 35 -2.91 -0.88 -16.70
C GLU A 35 -4.41 -0.61 -16.55
N LEU A 36 -4.87 -0.30 -15.33
CA LEU A 36 -6.28 0.00 -15.07
C LEU A 36 -6.73 1.32 -15.69
N ALA A 37 -5.87 2.35 -15.66
CA ALA A 37 -6.12 3.60 -16.38
C ALA A 37 -6.27 3.39 -17.90
N GLN A 38 -5.41 2.55 -18.50
CA GLN A 38 -5.51 2.20 -19.92
C GLN A 38 -6.78 1.41 -20.26
N SER A 39 -7.28 0.61 -19.32
CA SER A 39 -8.55 -0.12 -19.45
C SER A 39 -9.79 0.77 -19.23
N GLY A 40 -9.62 2.03 -18.83
CA GLY A 40 -10.72 2.94 -18.47
C GLY A 40 -11.28 2.76 -17.05
N ASP A 41 -10.67 1.92 -16.22
CA ASP A 41 -11.06 1.74 -14.82
C ASP A 41 -10.38 2.80 -13.93
N ILE A 42 -11.01 3.96 -13.87
CA ILE A 42 -10.54 5.12 -13.10
C ILE A 42 -10.55 4.82 -11.59
N SER A 43 -11.53 4.06 -11.11
CA SER A 43 -11.66 3.70 -9.69
C SER A 43 -10.54 2.76 -9.27
N GLY A 44 -10.31 1.70 -10.05
CA GLY A 44 -9.19 0.78 -9.88
C GLY A 44 -7.84 1.49 -9.96
N HIS A 45 -7.66 2.40 -10.92
CA HIS A 45 -6.46 3.24 -11.00
C HIS A 45 -6.22 4.03 -9.71
N ALA A 46 -7.23 4.74 -9.21
CA ALA A 46 -7.13 5.53 -7.99
C ALA A 46 -6.79 4.67 -6.77
N MET A 47 -7.39 3.49 -6.65
CA MET A 47 -7.13 2.55 -5.56
C MET A 47 -5.69 2.04 -5.58
N TRP A 48 -5.19 1.60 -6.74
CA TRP A 48 -3.81 1.12 -6.87
C TRP A 48 -2.78 2.23 -6.68
N LYS A 49 -3.12 3.47 -7.03
CA LYS A 49 -2.29 4.64 -6.71
C LYS A 49 -2.18 4.87 -5.21
N ARG A 50 -3.28 4.71 -4.45
CA ARG A 50 -3.26 4.75 -2.97
C ARG A 50 -2.42 3.63 -2.36
N VAL A 51 -2.50 2.42 -2.93
CA VAL A 51 -1.65 1.28 -2.52
C VAL A 51 -0.17 1.60 -2.73
N ALA A 52 0.21 2.12 -3.91
CA ALA A 52 1.60 2.49 -4.18
C ALA A 52 2.11 3.57 -3.20
N ASP A 53 1.29 4.59 -2.92
CA ASP A 53 1.63 5.63 -1.96
C ASP A 53 1.81 5.07 -0.55
N ARG A 54 0.90 4.21 -0.10
CA ARG A 54 0.99 3.55 1.20
C ARG A 54 2.23 2.68 1.33
N ILE A 55 2.62 1.94 0.28
CA ILE A 55 3.88 1.17 0.27
C ILE A 55 5.08 2.10 0.42
N ARG A 56 5.09 3.30 -0.21
CA ARG A 56 6.15 4.30 -0.05
C ARG A 56 6.22 4.85 1.37
N GLN A 57 5.07 5.09 2.01
CA GLN A 57 5.00 5.56 3.40
C GLN A 57 5.58 4.50 4.35
N VAL A 58 5.15 3.24 4.23
CA VAL A 58 5.62 2.13 5.08
C VAL A 58 7.13 1.87 4.91
N ARG A 59 7.68 2.18 3.73
CA ARG A 59 9.12 2.06 3.43
C ARG A 59 9.95 3.27 3.86
N SER A 60 9.34 4.41 4.09
CA SER A 60 10.10 5.59 4.52
C SER A 60 10.69 5.30 5.90
N PRO A 61 12.01 5.53 6.11
CA PRO A 61 12.70 5.21 7.36
C PRO A 61 12.02 5.85 8.57
N SER A 62 11.43 7.03 8.38
CA SER A 62 10.62 7.73 9.39
C SER A 62 9.43 6.92 9.91
N ASP A 63 8.79 6.08 9.10
CA ASP A 63 7.64 5.27 9.54
C ASP A 63 8.10 3.96 10.19
N ILE A 64 9.19 3.35 9.69
CA ILE A 64 9.81 2.17 10.32
C ILE A 64 10.33 2.52 11.72
N GLU A 65 11.00 3.67 11.86
CA GLU A 65 11.45 4.18 13.15
C GLU A 65 10.25 4.52 14.04
N ARG A 66 9.21 5.17 13.52
CA ARG A 66 7.99 5.48 14.29
C ARG A 66 7.26 4.21 14.76
N ARG A 67 7.20 3.16 13.94
CA ARG A 67 6.61 1.87 14.31
C ARG A 67 7.44 1.14 15.36
N ARG A 68 8.77 1.11 15.20
CA ARG A 68 9.67 0.61 16.25
C ARG A 68 9.55 1.39 17.56
N SER A 69 9.44 2.72 17.49
CA SER A 69 9.25 3.56 18.67
C SER A 69 7.90 3.34 19.33
N MET A 70 6.83 3.06 18.57
CA MET A 70 5.51 2.71 19.10
C MET A 70 5.48 1.29 19.70
N GLU A 71 6.10 0.30 19.05
CA GLU A 71 6.22 -1.07 19.57
C GLU A 71 7.12 -1.13 20.82
N ALA A 72 8.17 -0.31 20.89
CA ALA A 72 9.00 -0.16 22.09
C ALA A 72 8.29 0.62 23.23
N ALA A 73 7.26 1.42 22.91
CA ALA A 73 6.49 2.19 23.89
C ALA A 73 5.31 1.43 24.51
N GLY A 74 5.01 0.20 24.07
CA GLY A 74 4.10 -0.71 24.76
C GLY A 74 2.68 -0.19 24.98
N ILE A 75 1.97 0.14 23.89
CA ILE A 75 0.50 0.23 23.86
C ILE A 75 -0.04 -0.83 22.92
#